data_AF-A0AAU9KZJ2-F1
#
_entry.id   AF-A0AAU9KZJ2-F1
#
_cell.length_a   1.000
_cell.length_b   1.000
_cell.length_c   1.000
_cell.angle_alpha   90.00
_cell.angle_beta   90.00
_cell.angle_gamma   90.00
#
_symmetry.space_group_name_H-M   'P 1'
#
loop_
_entity.id
_entity.type
_entity.pdbx_description
1 polymer ?
#
loop_
_entity_poly.entity_id
_entity_poly.type
_entity_poly.pdbx_seq_one_letter_code
_entity_poly.pdbx_strand_id
1 'polypeptide(L)'
;MKGLSLIHESLVVAEYYETRKKIPYVNDEGTAIIIPTSNTGIKLETFIFDVFPLSKSMKALGVAREDEFAPVKNAPGAASDSPNTACQLRSDQCKRWLLNAGATFVMFLYTLHQVSGLIATT
;
A
#
# COMPACT_ATOMS: atom_id res chain seq x y z
N MET A 1 51.86 6.39 -16.94
CA MET A 1 51.30 5.23 -16.22
C MET A 1 49.82 5.16 -16.59
N LYS A 2 49.42 4.26 -17.51
CA LYS A 2 48.56 3.09 -17.20
C LYS A 2 47.66 3.40 -15.99
N GLY A 3 46.42 3.81 -16.19
CA GLY A 3 45.36 2.96 -16.71
C GLY A 3 44.66 2.31 -15.52
N LEU A 4 43.68 3.01 -14.96
CA LEU A 4 42.71 2.42 -14.04
C LEU A 4 41.32 2.67 -14.66
N SER A 5 40.90 1.74 -15.52
CA SER A 5 39.50 1.60 -15.90
C SER A 5 38.75 1.10 -14.67
N LEU A 6 38.24 2.02 -13.85
CA LEU A 6 37.18 1.68 -12.92
C LEU A 6 35.90 1.61 -13.75
N ILE A 7 35.53 0.38 -14.06
CA ILE A 7 34.20 -0.10 -14.44
C ILE A 7 33.13 0.87 -13.91
N HIS A 8 32.57 1.69 -14.79
CA HIS A 8 31.37 2.48 -14.52
C HIS A 8 30.17 1.51 -14.55
N GLU A 9 30.10 0.64 -13.55
CA GLU A 9 28.87 -0.02 -13.20
C GLU A 9 28.01 1.09 -12.59
N SER A 10 27.08 1.62 -13.38
CA SER A 10 26.14 2.65 -12.98
C SER A 10 25.30 2.12 -11.82
N LEU A 11 25.79 2.28 -10.58
CA LEU A 11 24.97 2.17 -9.39
C LEU A 11 23.83 3.16 -9.57
N VAL A 12 22.63 2.63 -9.73
CA VAL A 12 21.43 3.45 -9.72
C VAL A 12 21.31 3.98 -8.30
N VAL A 13 21.64 5.25 -8.11
CA VAL A 13 21.37 5.95 -6.86
C VAL A 13 19.85 6.11 -6.80
N ALA A 14 19.19 5.30 -5.97
CA ALA A 14 17.80 5.54 -5.63
C ALA A 14 17.72 6.94 -4.99
N GLU A 15 16.91 7.83 -5.57
CA GLU A 15 16.69 9.16 -5.02
C GLU A 15 16.00 9.03 -3.65
N TYR A 16 16.46 9.82 -2.67
CA TYR A 16 15.81 9.88 -1.37
C TYR A 16 14.75 10.98 -1.38
N TYR A 17 13.52 10.61 -1.05
CA TYR A 17 12.43 11.54 -0.81
C TYR A 17 12.41 11.97 0.65
N GLU A 18 12.41 13.28 0.88
CA GLU A 18 12.36 13.87 2.20
C GLU A 18 10.92 14.04 2.69
N THR A 19 10.57 13.41 3.82
CA THR A 19 9.31 13.67 4.53
C THR A 19 9.56 14.27 5.90
N ARG A 20 9.02 15.45 6.15
CA ARG A 20 9.10 16.12 7.45
C ARG A 20 8.16 15.45 8.45
N LYS A 21 8.66 15.07 9.63
CA LYS A 21 7.91 14.39 10.69
C LYS A 21 8.16 15.00 12.06
N LYS A 22 7.18 14.83 12.94
CA LYS A 22 7.31 15.01 14.40
C LYS A 22 8.00 13.76 14.94
N ILE A 23 9.32 13.80 15.08
CA ILE A 23 10.10 12.65 15.53
C ILE A 23 10.36 12.82 17.02
N PRO A 24 9.82 11.95 17.90
CA PRO A 24 10.17 11.97 19.31
C PRO A 24 11.66 11.78 19.50
N TYR A 25 12.27 12.54 20.40
CA TYR A 25 13.70 12.51 20.67
C TYR A 25 13.97 12.61 22.18
N VAL A 26 15.16 12.23 22.61
CA VAL A 26 15.58 12.39 24.00
C VAL A 26 16.19 13.77 24.18
N ASN A 27 15.90 14.46 25.29
CA ASN A 27 16.55 15.74 25.62
C ASN A 27 18.07 15.59 25.80
N ASP A 28 18.78 16.71 25.79
CA ASP A 28 20.24 16.75 25.85
C ASP A 28 20.81 16.08 27.11
N GLU A 29 20.06 16.09 28.21
CA GLU A 29 20.47 15.44 29.47
C GLU A 29 20.22 13.92 29.49
N GLY A 30 19.53 13.36 28.50
CA GLY A 30 19.23 11.92 28.46
C GLY A 30 18.10 11.47 29.41
N THR A 31 17.33 12.40 29.98
CA THR A 31 16.42 12.15 31.11
C THR A 31 14.94 12.08 30.73
N ALA A 32 14.56 12.56 29.55
CA ALA A 32 13.16 12.62 29.12
C ALA A 32 13.00 12.42 27.61
N ILE A 33 11.87 11.83 27.22
CA ILE A 33 11.42 11.77 25.82
C ILE A 33 10.56 12.99 25.53
N ILE A 34 10.96 13.78 24.55
CA ILE A 34 10.23 14.94 24.06
C ILE A 34 9.39 14.54 22.83
N ILE A 35 8.08 14.79 22.90
CA ILE A 35 7.16 14.63 21.76
C ILE A 35 6.94 16.02 21.16
N PRO A 36 7.51 16.32 19.98
CA PRO A 36 7.48 17.66 19.43
C PRO A 36 6.10 18.04 18.89
N THR A 37 5.74 19.33 19.02
CA THR A 37 4.48 19.87 18.50
C THR A 37 4.57 20.25 17.02
N SER A 38 5.78 20.46 16.50
CA SER A 38 6.10 20.75 15.09
C SER A 38 7.05 19.69 14.50
N ASN A 39 7.23 19.70 13.17
CA ASN A 39 8.15 18.77 12.51
C ASN A 39 9.60 19.12 12.87
N THR A 40 10.30 18.19 13.51
CA THR A 40 11.68 18.35 14.00
C THR A 40 12.71 17.59 13.18
N GLY A 41 12.28 16.63 12.37
CA GLY A 41 13.18 15.78 11.62
C GLY A 41 12.69 15.49 10.21
N ILE A 42 13.62 14.99 9.41
CA ILE A 42 13.39 14.50 8.05
C ILE A 42 13.54 12.99 8.09
N LYS A 43 12.55 12.29 7.54
CA LYS A 43 12.64 10.87 7.21
C LYS A 43 12.93 10.75 5.73
N LEU A 44 14.02 10.07 5.39
CA LEU A 44 14.37 9.73 4.02
C LEU A 44 13.72 8.40 3.65
N GLU A 45 12.98 8.38 2.56
CA GLU A 45 12.32 7.19 2.03
C GLU A 45 12.65 7.05 0.53
N THR A 46 12.81 5.83 0.05
CA THR A 46 12.89 5.51 -1.39
C THR A 46 11.57 4.90 -1.83
N PHE A 47 11.14 5.10 -3.08
CA PHE A 47 9.91 4.49 -3.57
C PHE A 47 10.21 3.27 -4.45
N ILE A 48 9.45 2.20 -4.23
CA ILE A 48 9.61 0.94 -4.99
C ILE A 48 9.44 1.13 -6.50
N PHE A 49 8.78 2.21 -6.94
CA PHE A 49 8.53 2.52 -8.33
C PHE A 49 9.69 3.25 -9.02
N ASP A 50 10.68 3.74 -8.27
CA ASP A 50 11.85 4.46 -8.82
C ASP A 50 12.72 3.57 -9.71
N VAL A 51 12.54 2.24 -9.61
CA VAL A 51 13.22 1.26 -10.46
C VAL A 51 12.60 1.12 -11.86
N PHE A 52 11.41 1.68 -12.11
CA PHE A 52 10.73 1.54 -13.40
C PHE A 52 11.55 2.00 -14.61
N PRO A 53 12.28 3.13 -14.58
CA PRO A 53 13.15 3.55 -15.68
C PRO A 53 14.28 2.57 -16.01
N LEU A 54 14.63 1.67 -15.09
CA LEU A 54 15.66 0.64 -15.31
C LEU A 54 15.16 -0.53 -16.16
N SER A 55 13.83 -0.66 -16.32
CA SER A 55 13.25 -1.74 -17.09
C SER A 55 13.47 -1.54 -18.59
N LYS A 56 14.07 -2.54 -19.25
CA LYS A 56 14.18 -2.58 -20.72
C LYS A 56 12.83 -2.74 -21.42
N SER A 57 11.83 -3.29 -20.71
CA SER A 57 10.50 -3.54 -21.24
C SER A 57 9.48 -3.48 -20.10
N MET A 58 8.91 -2.30 -19.87
CA MET A 58 7.83 -2.10 -18.91
C MET A 58 6.46 -2.36 -19.55
N LYS A 59 5.55 -2.97 -18.79
CA LYS A 59 4.15 -3.19 -19.17
C LYS A 59 3.24 -2.79 -18.01
N ALA A 60 2.05 -2.31 -18.32
CA ALA A 60 1.02 -1.98 -17.34
C ALA A 60 -0.24 -2.79 -17.67
N LEU A 61 -0.86 -3.37 -16.65
CA LEU A 61 -2.13 -4.09 -16.74
C LEU A 61 -3.20 -3.29 -15.99
N GLY A 62 -4.22 -2.84 -16.71
CA GLY A 62 -5.39 -2.24 -16.09
C GLY A 62 -6.28 -3.32 -15.48
N VAL A 63 -6.83 -3.04 -14.31
CA VAL A 63 -7.74 -3.95 -13.59
C VAL A 63 -8.96 -3.17 -13.07
N ALA A 64 -10.05 -3.87 -12.82
CA ALA A 64 -11.21 -3.30 -12.13
C ALA A 64 -10.88 -3.12 -10.64
N ARG A 65 -11.14 -1.92 -10.10
CA ARG A 65 -10.77 -1.58 -8.71
C ARG A 65 -11.51 -2.46 -7.71
N GLU A 66 -12.80 -2.65 -7.96
CA GLU A 66 -13.70 -3.45 -7.13
C GLU A 66 -13.30 -4.91 -7.02
N ASP A 67 -12.53 -5.43 -7.99
CA ASP A 67 -12.01 -6.80 -8.02
C ASP A 67 -10.65 -6.94 -7.34
N GLU A 68 -9.75 -5.96 -7.52
CA GLU A 68 -8.33 -6.14 -7.22
C GLU A 68 -7.77 -5.16 -6.16
N PHE A 69 -8.53 -4.16 -5.73
CA PHE A 69 -7.98 -3.08 -4.89
C PHE A 69 -8.93 -2.54 -3.80
N ALA A 70 -8.70 -2.99 -2.56
CA ALA A 70 -9.40 -2.54 -1.36
C ALA A 70 -8.40 -2.18 -0.23
N PRO A 71 -7.74 -1.01 -0.28
CA PRO A 71 -6.70 -0.66 0.67
C PRO A 71 -7.27 -0.33 2.06
N VAL A 72 -6.47 -0.56 3.09
CA VAL A 72 -6.75 -0.13 4.47
C VAL A 72 -5.67 0.85 4.90
N LYS A 73 -6.05 2.13 5.04
CA LYS A 73 -5.20 3.28 5.37
C LYS A 73 -5.72 4.08 6.56
N ASN A 74 -7.03 4.04 6.79
CA ASN A 74 -7.73 4.85 7.79
C ASN A 74 -8.33 3.96 8.90
N ALA A 75 -8.63 4.59 10.05
CA ALA A 75 -9.26 3.93 11.18
C ALA A 75 -10.68 3.41 10.84
N PRO A 76 -11.21 2.41 11.59
CA PRO A 76 -12.61 1.98 11.47
C PRO A 76 -13.60 3.14 11.54
N GLY A 77 -14.67 3.06 10.75
CA GLY A 77 -15.68 4.11 10.64
C GLY A 77 -15.32 5.28 9.71
N ALA A 78 -14.08 5.38 9.22
CA ALA A 78 -13.75 6.34 8.18
C ALA A 78 -14.47 6.00 6.85
N ALA A 79 -14.88 7.05 6.13
CA ALA A 79 -15.69 6.94 4.92
C ALA A 79 -15.00 6.23 3.74
N SER A 80 -13.67 6.16 3.73
CA SER A 80 -12.87 5.50 2.70
C SER A 80 -11.66 4.80 3.29
N ASP A 81 -11.16 3.79 2.56
CA ASP A 81 -9.92 3.05 2.84
C ASP A 81 -9.79 2.61 4.31
N SER A 82 -10.90 2.19 4.92
CA SER A 82 -11.00 1.70 6.29
C SER A 82 -11.28 0.19 6.29
N PRO A 83 -11.09 -0.50 7.43
CA PRO A 83 -11.45 -1.92 7.55
C PRO A 83 -12.90 -2.20 7.13
N ASN A 84 -13.84 -1.29 7.44
CA ASN A 84 -15.25 -1.44 7.06
C ASN A 84 -15.43 -1.41 5.54
N THR A 85 -14.80 -0.44 4.86
CA THR A 85 -14.90 -0.31 3.40
C THR A 85 -14.24 -1.48 2.67
N ALA A 86 -13.11 -1.99 3.17
CA ALA A 86 -12.43 -3.13 2.57
C ALA A 86 -13.22 -4.43 2.74
N CYS A 87 -13.81 -4.66 3.92
CA CYS A 87 -14.69 -5.80 4.16
C CYS A 87 -15.94 -5.75 3.26
N GLN A 88 -16.54 -4.56 3.07
CA GLN A 88 -17.68 -4.40 2.19
C GLN A 88 -17.33 -4.71 0.74
N LEU A 89 -16.24 -4.14 0.21
CA LEU A 89 -15.77 -4.43 -1.16
C LEU A 89 -15.52 -5.93 -1.38
N ARG A 90 -14.87 -6.61 -0.43
CA ARG A 90 -14.65 -8.06 -0.50
C ARG A 90 -15.97 -8.85 -0.46
N SER A 91 -16.93 -8.42 0.34
CA SER A 91 -18.25 -9.05 0.39
C SER A 91 -19.00 -8.88 -0.92
N ASP A 92 -18.95 -7.69 -1.50
CA ASP A 92 -19.56 -7.40 -2.80
C ASP A 92 -18.91 -8.19 -3.93
N GLN A 93 -17.58 -8.40 -3.87
CA GLN A 93 -16.87 -9.33 -4.76
C GLN A 93 -17.46 -10.73 -4.69
N CYS A 94 -17.50 -11.30 -3.48
CA CYS A 94 -17.96 -12.66 -3.24
C CYS A 94 -19.42 -12.82 -3.71
N LYS A 95 -20.24 -11.79 -3.48
CA LYS A 95 -21.63 -11.77 -3.98
C LYS A 95 -21.68 -11.82 -5.50
N ARG A 96 -20.86 -11.03 -6.20
CA ARG A 96 -20.78 -11.06 -7.67
C ARG A 96 -20.34 -12.43 -8.19
N TRP A 97 -19.33 -13.05 -7.58
CA TRP A 97 -18.92 -14.41 -7.92
C TRP A 97 -20.05 -15.43 -7.79
N LEU A 98 -20.77 -15.40 -6.67
CA LEU A 98 -21.90 -16.30 -6.44
C LEU A 98 -23.03 -16.07 -7.45
N LEU A 99 -23.39 -14.81 -7.73
CA LEU A 99 -24.39 -14.48 -8.75
C LEU A 99 -23.98 -15.01 -10.13
N ASN A 100 -22.72 -14.80 -10.53
CA ASN A 100 -22.19 -15.27 -11.81
C ASN A 100 -22.15 -16.81 -11.90
N ALA A 101 -22.00 -17.50 -10.78
CA ALA A 101 -22.10 -18.96 -10.68
C ALA A 101 -23.55 -19.48 -10.65
N GLY A 102 -24.56 -18.60 -10.72
CA GLY A 102 -25.98 -18.96 -10.77
C GLY A 102 -26.69 -18.99 -9.41
N ALA A 103 -26.06 -18.49 -8.34
CA ALA A 103 -26.73 -18.37 -7.05
C ALA A 103 -27.82 -17.28 -7.07
N THR A 104 -28.85 -17.46 -6.26
CA THR A 104 -29.89 -16.46 -6.01
C THR A 104 -29.89 -16.06 -4.55
N PHE A 105 -30.22 -14.79 -4.28
CA PHE A 105 -30.28 -14.26 -2.92
C PHE A 105 -31.72 -13.89 -2.58
N VAL A 106 -32.21 -14.41 -1.45
CA VAL A 106 -33.46 -13.92 -0.85
C VAL A 106 -33.13 -12.66 -0.08
N MET A 107 -33.95 -11.62 -0.20
CA MET A 107 -33.66 -10.30 0.35
C MET A 107 -33.64 -10.34 1.88
N PHE A 108 -32.45 -10.39 2.46
CA PHE A 108 -32.23 -10.11 3.88
C PHE A 108 -31.38 -8.85 3.99
N LEU A 109 -31.89 -7.88 4.76
CA LEU A 109 -31.16 -6.68 5.11
C LEU A 109 -29.87 -7.12 5.83
N TYR A 110 -28.70 -6.84 5.24
CA TYR A 110 -27.37 -6.98 5.86
C TYR A 110 -26.69 -8.37 5.86
N THR A 111 -26.68 -9.10 4.74
CA THR A 111 -25.83 -10.32 4.63
C THR A 111 -24.45 -10.00 4.07
N LEU A 112 -23.39 -10.34 4.83
CA LEU A 112 -22.01 -10.38 4.32
C LEU A 112 -21.75 -11.73 3.63
N HIS A 113 -21.04 -11.69 2.52
CA HIS A 113 -20.68 -12.87 1.75
C HIS A 113 -19.16 -13.08 1.81
N GLN A 114 -18.73 -14.31 2.00
CA GLN A 114 -17.33 -14.66 1.93
C GLN A 114 -17.17 -15.99 1.22
N VAL A 115 -16.33 -15.98 0.19
CA VAL A 115 -15.83 -17.19 -0.46
C VAL A 115 -14.36 -17.33 -0.07
N SER A 116 -13.96 -18.51 0.40
CA SER A 116 -12.57 -18.78 0.76
C SER A 116 -11.68 -18.76 -0.48
N GLY A 117 -10.46 -18.23 -0.35
CA GLY A 117 -9.44 -18.29 -1.42
C GLY A 117 -9.02 -19.72 -1.79
N LEU A 118 -9.36 -20.72 -0.97
CA LEU A 118 -9.17 -22.14 -1.29
C LEU A 118 -10.27 -22.69 -2.21
N ILE A 119 -11.40 -22.00 -2.34
CA ILE A 119 -12.55 -22.41 -3.15
C ILE A 119 -12.54 -21.69 -4.50
N ALA A 120 -12.30 -20.39 -4.48
CA ALA A 120 -12.26 -19.56 -5.69
C ALA A 120 -11.22 -18.46 -5.54
N THR A 121 -10.53 -18.16 -6.64
CA THR A 121 -9.50 -17.11 -6.71
C THR A 121 -9.83 -16.02 -7.72
N THR A 122 -10.81 -16.25 -8.61
CA THR A 122 -11.27 -15.33 -9.66
C THR A 122 -12.72 -15.60 -10.04
#